data_AF-A0A7C8I198-F1
#
_entry.id   AF-A0A7C8I198-F1
#
_cell.length_a   1.000
_cell.length_b   1.000
_cell.length_c   1.000
_cell.angle_alpha   90.00
_cell.angle_beta   90.00
_cell.angle_gamma   90.00
#
_symmetry.space_group_name_H-M   'P 1'
#
loop_
_entity.id
_entity.type
_entity.pdbx_description
1 polymer ?
#
loop_
_entity_poly.entity_id
_entity_poly.type
_entity_poly.pdbx_seq_one_letter_code
_entity_poly.pdbx_strand_id
1 'polypeptide(L)'
;MSDQPPTLQSESPDLVKMTQEEYRLFLQTELQKWETRIEWVYQDMDMTETNYRQTGLFYHSTSLQTRTFTPGVLPAPVMQQLKSAFEISSFEEYKAVFAPIYRVTAMLNEARLNLRQSYQIKLLADRCNKVSHLVCEARELWAASRDQYIALKTHVNELMEEEKRRRSRSNVLAWFIPLVKDGMVMPTRTGGEWDIYRKWIWALPETQRSVQAGRSLDTIAVHELYPGYWPEDGHDHVELGQPRPLFGIAPRPEMN
;
A
#
# COMPACT_ATOMS: atom_id res chain seq x y z
N MET A 1 -2.91 19.17 -4.82
CA MET A 1 -3.52 19.79 -3.63
C MET A 1 -2.40 19.98 -2.62
N SER A 2 -2.29 21.17 -2.03
CA SER A 2 -1.18 21.48 -1.12
C SER A 2 -1.47 20.87 0.25
N ASP A 3 -1.05 19.61 0.46
CA ASP A 3 -1.17 18.88 1.73
C ASP A 3 -0.14 19.37 2.76
N GLN A 4 -0.03 20.69 2.93
CA GLN A 4 0.68 21.20 4.09
C GLN A 4 -0.26 21.07 5.29
N PRO A 5 0.13 20.31 6.34
CA PRO A 5 -0.63 20.32 7.58
C PRO A 5 -0.74 21.78 8.06
N PRO A 6 -1.88 22.19 8.63
CA PRO A 6 -2.10 23.56 9.04
C PRO A 6 -0.92 24.05 9.90
N THR A 7 -0.20 25.04 9.37
CA THR A 7 0.94 25.66 10.03
C THR A 7 0.45 26.33 11.30
N LEU A 8 0.87 25.80 12.46
CA LEU A 8 0.50 26.33 13.77
C LEU A 8 1.13 27.71 13.96
N GLN A 9 0.34 28.78 13.77
CA GLN A 9 0.63 30.05 14.41
C GLN A 9 0.29 29.89 15.89
N SER A 10 1.33 29.65 16.69
CA SER A 10 1.28 29.55 18.14
C SER A 10 1.10 30.94 18.75
N GLU A 11 -0.10 31.51 18.67
CA GLU A 11 -0.49 32.57 19.59
C GLU A 11 -0.76 31.91 20.95
N SER A 12 0.30 31.74 21.74
CA SER A 12 0.16 31.32 23.13
C SER A 12 -0.66 32.38 23.85
N PRO A 13 -1.87 32.07 24.35
CA PRO A 13 -2.60 33.03 25.17
C PRO A 13 -1.73 33.43 26.36
N ASP A 14 -1.88 34.66 26.83
CA ASP A 14 -1.14 35.21 27.97
C ASP A 14 -1.56 34.47 29.25
N LEU A 15 -1.01 33.26 29.46
CA LEU A 15 -1.41 32.26 30.47
C LEU A 15 -1.36 32.83 31.89
N VAL A 16 -0.65 33.94 32.09
CA VAL A 16 -0.44 34.62 33.38
C VAL A 16 -1.74 35.25 33.91
N LYS A 17 -2.78 35.44 33.09
CA LYS A 17 -4.04 36.10 33.51
C LYS A 17 -5.28 35.21 33.56
N MET A 18 -5.18 33.92 33.22
CA MET A 18 -6.35 33.04 33.17
C MET A 18 -6.80 32.63 34.58
N THR A 19 -8.10 32.67 34.83
CA THR A 19 -8.73 32.02 35.98
C THR A 19 -8.56 30.50 35.89
N GLN A 20 -8.72 29.81 37.02
CA GLN A 20 -8.64 28.33 37.05
C GLN A 20 -9.65 27.67 36.11
N GLU A 21 -10.85 28.24 35.99
CA GLU A 21 -11.91 27.71 35.13
C GLU A 21 -11.61 27.93 33.64
N GLU A 22 -11.09 29.11 33.27
CA GLU A 22 -10.63 29.38 31.91
C GLU A 22 -9.48 28.46 31.53
N TYR A 23 -8.52 28.24 32.44
CA TYR A 23 -7.40 27.33 32.19
C TYR A 23 -7.85 25.88 32.06
N ARG A 24 -8.82 25.43 32.88
CA ARG A 24 -9.47 24.12 32.74
C ARG A 24 -10.08 23.96 31.35
N LEU A 25 -10.91 24.92 30.92
CA LEU A 25 -11.57 24.91 29.62
C LEU A 25 -10.55 24.90 28.47
N PHE A 26 -9.47 25.68 28.60
CA PHE A 26 -8.35 25.65 27.66
C PHE A 26 -7.75 24.25 27.52
N LEU A 27 -7.41 23.58 28.63
CA LEU A 27 -6.84 22.23 28.59
C LEU A 27 -7.81 21.21 27.98
N GLN A 28 -9.11 21.30 28.30
CA GLN A 28 -10.14 20.44 27.71
C GLN A 28 -10.24 20.64 26.19
N THR A 29 -10.16 21.89 25.74
CA THR A 29 -10.15 22.26 24.32
C THR A 29 -8.90 21.73 23.62
N GLU A 30 -7.73 21.81 24.26
CA GLU A 30 -6.50 21.24 23.72
C GLU A 30 -6.59 19.71 23.58
N LEU A 31 -7.16 18.98 24.55
CA LEU A 31 -7.39 17.54 24.41
C LEU A 31 -8.30 17.22 23.22
N GLN A 32 -9.36 17.99 22.99
CA GLN A 32 -10.22 17.81 21.81
C GLN A 32 -9.46 18.04 20.50
N LYS A 33 -8.60 19.06 20.44
CA LYS A 33 -7.74 19.28 19.26
C LYS A 33 -6.80 18.10 19.01
N TRP A 34 -6.28 17.47 20.06
CA TRP A 34 -5.45 16.27 19.93
C TRP A 34 -6.19 15.08 19.37
N GLU A 35 -7.47 14.89 19.72
CA GLU A 35 -8.31 13.84 19.14
C GLU A 35 -8.37 13.96 17.61
N THR A 36 -8.70 15.14 17.11
CA THR A 36 -8.70 15.42 15.66
C THR A 36 -7.33 15.13 15.05
N ARG A 37 -6.23 15.57 15.67
CA ARG A 37 -4.88 15.32 15.16
C ARG A 37 -4.55 13.83 15.09
N ILE A 38 -4.95 13.05 16.09
CA ILE A 38 -4.75 11.59 16.11
C ILE A 38 -5.50 10.93 14.93
N GLU A 39 -6.76 11.30 14.69
CA GLU A 39 -7.53 10.79 13.56
C GLU A 39 -6.90 11.13 12.21
N TRP A 40 -6.36 12.34 12.06
CA TRP A 40 -5.63 12.73 10.85
C TRP A 40 -4.41 11.83 10.59
N VAL A 41 -3.66 11.48 11.64
CA VAL A 41 -2.50 10.57 11.49
C VAL A 41 -2.97 9.16 11.10
N TYR A 42 -4.07 8.65 11.67
CA TYR A 42 -4.65 7.37 11.27
C TYR A 42 -5.03 7.35 9.79
N GLN A 43 -5.75 8.38 9.33
CA GLN A 43 -6.17 8.48 7.93
C GLN A 43 -4.97 8.54 6.96
N ASP A 44 -3.91 9.28 7.31
CA ASP A 44 -2.69 9.36 6.49
C ASP A 44 -1.95 8.01 6.42
N MET A 45 -1.93 7.25 7.52
CA MET A 45 -1.37 5.89 7.55
C MET A 45 -2.16 4.92 6.66
N ASP A 46 -3.49 4.90 6.77
CA ASP A 46 -4.37 4.04 5.96
C ASP A 46 -4.25 4.36 4.45
N MET A 47 -4.16 5.65 4.12
CA MET A 47 -3.94 6.12 2.76
C MET A 47 -2.57 5.66 2.23
N THR A 48 -1.55 5.67 3.08
CA THR A 48 -0.20 5.24 2.69
C THR A 48 -0.12 3.74 2.47
N GLU A 49 -0.76 2.92 3.31
CA GLU A 49 -0.86 1.48 3.08
C GLU A 49 -1.55 1.18 1.74
N THR A 50 -2.60 1.93 1.43
CA THR A 50 -3.30 1.86 0.14
C THR A 50 -2.39 2.25 -1.04
N ASN A 51 -1.65 3.35 -0.91
CA ASN A 51 -0.66 3.78 -1.91
C ASN A 51 0.48 2.77 -2.09
N TYR A 52 0.93 2.13 -1.02
CA TYR A 52 1.93 1.06 -1.07
C TYR A 52 1.41 -0.13 -1.89
N ARG A 53 0.17 -0.57 -1.66
CA ARG A 53 -0.45 -1.66 -2.45
C ARG A 53 -0.55 -1.31 -3.93
N GLN A 54 -1.05 -0.12 -4.24
CA GLN A 54 -1.14 0.34 -5.63
C GLN A 54 0.25 0.40 -6.30
N THR A 55 1.26 0.84 -5.55
CA THR A 55 2.65 0.89 -6.01
C THR A 55 3.20 -0.52 -6.24
N GLY A 56 2.87 -1.48 -5.39
CA GLY A 56 3.19 -2.89 -5.58
C GLY A 56 2.55 -3.47 -6.84
N LEU A 57 1.28 -3.15 -7.11
CA LEU A 57 0.63 -3.54 -8.37
C LEU A 57 1.36 -2.98 -9.60
N PHE A 58 1.79 -1.72 -9.57
CA PHE A 58 2.59 -1.15 -10.66
C PHE A 58 3.96 -1.82 -10.79
N TYR A 59 4.64 -2.11 -9.68
CA TYR A 59 5.89 -2.86 -9.70
C TYR A 59 5.70 -4.23 -10.38
N HIS A 60 4.65 -4.96 -10.00
CA HIS A 60 4.23 -6.22 -10.63
C HIS A 60 3.47 -6.03 -11.94
N SER A 61 3.53 -4.87 -12.58
CA SER A 61 3.10 -4.73 -13.98
C SER A 61 4.31 -4.58 -14.92
N THR A 62 5.51 -4.47 -14.34
CA THR A 62 6.80 -4.44 -15.05
C THR A 62 7.37 -5.84 -15.20
N SER A 63 8.09 -6.07 -16.29
CA SER A 63 8.70 -7.38 -16.56
C SER A 63 9.96 -7.58 -15.71
N LEU A 64 10.22 -8.80 -15.24
CA LEU A 64 11.45 -9.25 -14.59
C LEU A 64 12.66 -8.82 -15.41
N GLN A 65 12.57 -8.86 -16.74
CA GLN A 65 13.63 -8.34 -17.60
C GLN A 65 13.95 -6.87 -17.32
N THR A 66 12.94 -6.04 -17.08
CA THR A 66 13.12 -4.61 -16.72
C THR A 66 13.66 -4.47 -15.30
N ARG A 67 13.26 -5.38 -14.40
CA ARG A 67 13.73 -5.45 -13.01
C ARG A 67 15.14 -6.05 -12.85
N THR A 68 15.74 -6.66 -13.88
CA THR A 68 17.02 -7.39 -13.76
C THR A 68 18.05 -7.06 -14.83
N PHE A 69 17.63 -6.83 -16.08
CA PHE A 69 18.53 -6.77 -17.25
C PHE A 69 18.70 -5.38 -17.84
N THR A 70 18.28 -4.32 -17.17
CA THR A 70 18.52 -2.94 -17.65
C THR A 70 19.55 -2.24 -16.76
N PRO A 71 20.86 -2.40 -17.05
CA PRO A 71 21.89 -1.58 -16.43
C PRO A 71 21.55 -0.09 -16.59
N GLY A 72 21.44 0.64 -15.48
CA GLY A 72 21.34 2.10 -15.49
C GLY A 72 19.95 2.71 -15.33
N VAL A 73 18.88 1.92 -15.18
CA VAL A 73 17.54 2.49 -14.86
C VAL A 73 17.51 2.93 -13.40
N LEU A 74 17.85 2.00 -12.51
CA LEU A 74 17.95 2.25 -11.08
C LEU A 74 19.25 1.66 -10.54
N PRO A 75 19.90 2.30 -9.55
CA PRO A 75 21.04 1.73 -8.84
C PRO A 75 20.69 0.38 -8.17
N ALA A 76 21.66 -0.52 -8.07
CA ALA A 76 21.46 -1.84 -7.46
C ALA A 76 20.88 -1.80 -6.02
N PRO A 77 21.30 -0.88 -5.12
CA PRO A 77 20.69 -0.75 -3.80
C PRO A 77 19.20 -0.41 -3.84
N VAL A 78 18.78 0.43 -4.79
CA VAL A 78 17.38 0.81 -4.98
C VAL A 78 16.57 -0.37 -5.50
N MET A 79 17.12 -1.14 -6.44
CA MET A 79 16.48 -2.37 -6.91
C MET A 79 16.33 -3.42 -5.80
N GLN A 80 17.33 -3.54 -4.94
CA GLN A 80 17.25 -4.42 -3.77
C GLN A 80 16.15 -3.95 -2.80
N GLN A 81 16.03 -2.64 -2.58
CA GLN A 81 14.97 -2.07 -1.76
C GLN A 81 13.57 -2.38 -2.33
N LEU A 82 13.37 -2.18 -3.64
CA LEU A 82 12.11 -2.51 -4.32
C LEU A 82 11.77 -4.01 -4.20
N LYS A 83 12.76 -4.90 -4.37
CA LYS A 83 12.56 -6.34 -4.18
C LYS A 83 12.19 -6.69 -2.74
N SER A 84 12.89 -6.13 -1.75
CA SER A 84 12.53 -6.36 -0.35
C SER A 84 11.14 -5.85 0.01
N ALA A 85 10.65 -4.82 -0.70
CA ALA A 85 9.33 -4.27 -0.48
C ALA A 85 8.22 -5.06 -1.19
N PHE A 86 8.44 -5.51 -2.43
CA PHE A 86 7.38 -6.04 -3.29
C PHE A 86 7.55 -7.50 -3.70
N GLU A 87 8.65 -8.18 -3.35
CA GLU A 87 8.81 -9.63 -3.58
C GLU A 87 8.68 -10.45 -2.29
N ILE A 88 7.93 -9.91 -1.32
CA ILE A 88 7.55 -10.64 -0.11
C ILE A 88 6.61 -11.81 -0.44
N SER A 89 6.68 -12.85 0.38
CA SER A 89 6.01 -14.14 0.16
C SER A 89 5.16 -14.63 1.32
N SER A 90 5.17 -13.89 2.43
CA SER A 90 4.49 -14.23 3.66
C SER A 90 3.89 -13.00 4.35
N PHE A 91 2.87 -13.24 5.17
CA PHE A 91 2.24 -12.20 5.98
C PHE A 91 3.20 -11.65 7.04
N GLU A 92 4.14 -12.46 7.51
CA GLU A 92 5.18 -12.07 8.46
C GLU A 92 6.13 -11.04 7.84
N GLU A 93 6.52 -11.23 6.58
CA GLU A 93 7.32 -10.26 5.83
C GLU A 93 6.53 -8.96 5.57
N TYR A 94 5.24 -9.07 5.23
CA TYR A 94 4.36 -7.90 5.14
C TYR A 94 4.33 -7.14 6.47
N LYS A 95 4.15 -7.83 7.60
CA LYS A 95 4.17 -7.21 8.92
C LYS A 95 5.50 -6.56 9.26
N ALA A 96 6.62 -7.12 8.77
CA ALA A 96 7.93 -6.52 8.96
C ALA A 96 8.06 -5.19 8.21
N VAL A 97 7.55 -5.10 6.98
CA VAL A 97 7.47 -3.83 6.21
C VAL A 97 6.67 -2.77 6.98
N PHE A 98 5.53 -3.18 7.58
CA PHE A 98 4.63 -2.27 8.31
C PHE A 98 4.94 -2.13 9.81
N ALA A 99 6.02 -2.73 10.31
CA ALA A 99 6.37 -2.69 11.74
C ALA A 99 6.49 -1.26 12.31
N PRO A 100 7.07 -0.26 11.60
CA PRO A 100 7.08 1.13 12.07
C PRO A 100 5.67 1.71 12.24
N ILE A 101 4.76 1.42 11.31
CA ILE A 101 3.37 1.89 11.37
C ILE A 101 2.65 1.28 12.58
N TYR A 102 2.83 -0.01 12.85
CA TYR A 102 2.23 -0.64 14.04
C TYR A 102 2.73 -0.01 15.35
N ARG A 103 3.99 0.41 15.41
CA ARG A 103 4.53 1.15 16.56
C ARG A 103 3.85 2.51 16.70
N VAL A 104 3.69 3.26 15.61
CA VAL A 104 2.94 4.54 15.59
C VAL A 104 1.50 4.32 16.07
N THR A 105 0.80 3.31 15.54
CA THR A 105 -0.56 2.94 15.97
C THR A 105 -0.63 2.66 17.47
N ALA A 106 0.33 1.92 18.04
CA ALA A 106 0.35 1.66 19.47
C ALA A 106 0.47 2.95 20.31
N MET A 107 1.33 3.88 19.88
CA MET A 107 1.52 5.18 20.56
C MET A 107 0.28 6.06 20.46
N LEU A 108 -0.37 6.11 19.29
CA LEU A 108 -1.61 6.86 19.09
C LEU A 108 -2.75 6.26 19.91
N ASN A 109 -2.85 4.94 20.02
CA ASN A 109 -3.81 4.27 20.89
C ASN A 109 -3.57 4.61 22.36
N GLU A 110 -2.31 4.63 22.82
CA GLU A 110 -1.99 5.10 24.17
C GLU A 110 -2.37 6.57 24.37
N ALA A 111 -2.13 7.43 23.37
CA ALA A 111 -2.55 8.83 23.41
C ALA A 111 -4.09 8.95 23.55
N ARG A 112 -4.86 8.15 22.80
CA ARG A 112 -6.33 8.12 22.90
C ARG A 112 -6.82 7.77 24.30
N LEU A 113 -6.17 6.83 24.98
CA LEU A 113 -6.53 6.46 26.35
C LEU A 113 -6.38 7.63 27.33
N ASN A 114 -5.55 8.64 27.00
CA ASN A 114 -5.30 9.84 27.79
C ASN A 114 -6.19 11.04 27.40
N LEU A 115 -7.05 10.94 26.39
CA LEU A 115 -7.98 12.01 25.98
C LEU A 115 -9.19 12.18 26.93
N ARG A 116 -9.25 11.41 28.02
CA ARG A 116 -10.36 11.46 28.97
C ARG A 116 -10.46 12.85 29.62
N GLN A 117 -11.68 13.36 29.69
CA GLN A 117 -11.98 14.59 30.40
C GLN A 117 -11.84 14.40 31.93
N SER A 118 -11.57 15.50 32.63
CA SER A 118 -11.46 15.55 34.09
C SER A 118 -11.80 16.96 34.58
N TYR A 119 -12.26 17.07 35.83
CA TYR A 119 -12.42 18.37 36.50
C TYR A 119 -11.15 18.82 37.23
N GLN A 120 -10.19 17.91 37.46
CA GLN A 120 -8.93 18.23 38.12
C GLN A 120 -7.93 18.80 37.11
N ILE A 121 -7.58 20.08 37.26
CA ILE A 121 -6.68 20.82 36.36
C ILE A 121 -5.31 20.13 36.23
N LYS A 122 -4.71 19.72 37.35
CA LYS A 122 -3.39 19.05 37.33
C LYS A 122 -3.41 17.78 36.47
N LEU A 123 -4.45 16.95 36.65
CA LEU A 123 -4.62 15.72 35.87
C LEU A 123 -4.86 16.00 34.38
N LEU A 124 -5.61 17.06 34.05
CA LEU A 124 -5.78 17.49 32.66
C LEU A 124 -4.45 17.95 32.04
N ALA A 125 -3.66 18.75 32.76
CA ALA A 125 -2.37 19.24 32.29
C ALA A 125 -1.39 18.07 32.05
N ASP A 126 -1.32 17.12 32.98
CA ASP A 126 -0.49 15.91 32.84
C ASP A 126 -0.91 15.09 31.62
N ARG A 127 -2.22 14.94 31.38
CA ARG A 127 -2.75 14.26 30.19
C ARG A 127 -2.42 14.99 28.90
N CYS A 128 -2.60 16.32 28.84
CA CYS A 128 -2.23 17.13 27.68
C CYS A 128 -0.75 16.95 27.33
N ASN A 129 0.13 17.02 28.34
CA ASN A 129 1.56 16.84 28.15
C ASN A 129 1.89 15.44 27.62
N LYS A 130 1.29 14.40 28.21
CA LYS A 130 1.49 13.01 27.78
C LYS A 130 1.00 12.77 26.35
N VAL A 131 -0.21 13.24 26.02
CA VAL A 131 -0.78 13.13 24.66
C VAL A 131 0.10 13.87 23.66
N SER A 132 0.50 15.10 23.98
CA SER A 132 1.38 15.90 23.14
C SER A 132 2.69 15.16 22.83
N HIS A 133 3.36 14.63 23.86
CA HIS A 133 4.60 13.88 23.70
C HIS A 133 4.41 12.66 22.79
N LEU A 134 3.42 11.81 23.10
CA LEU A 134 3.15 10.59 22.32
C LEU A 134 2.83 10.90 20.86
N VAL A 135 1.99 11.92 20.60
CA VAL A 135 1.61 12.29 19.24
C VAL A 135 2.78 12.91 18.47
N CYS A 136 3.62 13.73 19.11
CA CYS A 136 4.81 14.29 18.46
C CYS A 136 5.81 13.18 18.08
N GLU A 137 6.16 12.29 19.00
CA GLU A 137 7.07 11.17 18.73
C GLU A 137 6.48 10.22 17.66
N ALA A 138 5.17 9.94 17.72
CA ALA A 138 4.47 9.15 16.71
C ALA A 138 4.54 9.80 15.31
N ARG A 139 4.41 11.13 15.23
CA ARG A 139 4.50 11.87 13.97
C ARG A 139 5.92 11.86 13.38
N GLU A 140 6.95 11.95 14.20
CA GLU A 140 8.35 11.87 13.73
C GLU A 140 8.66 10.49 13.15
N LEU A 141 8.28 9.43 13.88
CA LEU A 141 8.45 8.06 13.40
C LEU A 141 7.62 7.79 12.14
N TRP A 142 6.41 8.36 12.07
CA TRP A 142 5.56 8.28 10.91
C TRP A 142 6.17 8.97 9.69
N ALA A 143 6.68 10.20 9.83
CA ALA A 143 7.28 10.95 8.73
C ALA A 143 8.43 10.17 8.07
N ALA A 144 9.33 9.60 8.87
CA ALA A 144 10.43 8.79 8.35
C ALA A 144 9.96 7.55 7.57
N SER A 145 8.86 6.92 8.02
CA SER A 145 8.26 5.77 7.34
C SER A 145 7.59 6.19 6.03
N ARG A 146 6.83 7.29 6.05
CA ARG A 146 6.15 7.87 4.89
C ARG A 146 7.13 8.22 3.77
N ASP A 147 8.26 8.83 4.10
CA ASP A 147 9.29 9.20 3.12
C ASP A 147 9.84 7.98 2.36
N GLN A 148 9.98 6.84 3.04
CA GLN A 148 10.39 5.59 2.39
C GLN A 148 9.35 5.11 1.36
N TYR A 149 8.05 5.18 1.68
CA TYR A 149 6.99 4.81 0.74
C TYR A 149 6.91 5.77 -0.46
N ILE A 150 7.13 7.06 -0.25
CA ILE A 150 7.22 8.06 -1.33
C ILE A 150 8.39 7.73 -2.27
N ALA A 151 9.55 7.37 -1.70
CA ALA A 151 10.71 6.95 -2.49
C ALA A 151 10.42 5.68 -3.31
N LEU A 152 9.82 4.64 -2.70
CA LEU A 152 9.42 3.42 -3.42
C LEU A 152 8.50 3.73 -4.61
N LYS A 153 7.48 4.58 -4.42
CA LYS A 153 6.57 5.00 -5.49
C LYS A 153 7.31 5.70 -6.64
N THR A 154 8.26 6.56 -6.30
CA THR A 154 9.08 7.28 -7.29
C THR A 154 9.89 6.30 -8.14
N HIS A 155 10.57 5.35 -7.50
CA HIS A 155 11.37 4.33 -8.19
C HIS A 155 10.53 3.37 -9.03
N VAL A 156 9.33 2.99 -8.57
CA VAL A 156 8.40 2.19 -9.38
C VAL A 156 7.93 2.95 -10.63
N ASN A 157 7.67 4.25 -10.52
CA ASN A 157 7.30 5.07 -11.69
C ASN A 157 8.45 5.11 -12.73
N GLU A 158 9.70 5.19 -12.27
CA GLU A 158 10.88 5.12 -13.15
C GLU A 158 10.96 3.76 -13.87
N LEU A 159 10.69 2.65 -13.17
CA LEU A 159 10.62 1.31 -13.79
C LEU A 159 9.48 1.21 -14.81
N MET A 160 8.31 1.79 -14.50
CA MET A 160 7.16 1.81 -15.40
C MET A 160 7.46 2.57 -16.71
N GLU A 161 8.15 3.70 -16.61
CA GLU A 161 8.57 4.46 -17.80
C GLU A 161 9.63 3.71 -18.61
N GLU A 162 10.54 2.98 -17.97
CA GLU A 162 11.45 2.07 -18.69
C GLU A 162 10.69 0.96 -19.41
N GLU A 163 9.80 0.27 -18.72
CA GLU A 163 8.98 -0.82 -19.27
C GLU A 163 8.23 -0.32 -20.53
N LYS A 164 7.62 0.86 -20.44
CA LYS A 164 6.95 1.52 -21.57
C LYS A 164 7.91 1.81 -22.73
N ARG A 165 9.11 2.32 -22.46
CA ARG A 165 10.15 2.58 -23.47
C ARG A 165 10.66 1.30 -24.14
N ARG A 166 10.69 0.18 -23.42
CA ARG A 166 11.07 -1.13 -24.00
C ARG A 166 9.96 -1.71 -24.86
N ARG A 167 8.70 -1.62 -24.42
CA ARG A 167 7.54 -2.05 -25.20
C ARG A 167 7.40 -1.28 -26.51
N SER A 168 7.75 0.01 -26.54
CA SER A 168 7.70 0.78 -27.79
C SER A 168 8.83 0.44 -28.77
N ARG A 169 9.95 -0.11 -28.29
CA ARG A 169 11.13 -0.45 -29.11
C ARG A 169 11.19 -1.91 -29.54
N SER A 170 10.41 -2.78 -28.93
CA SER A 170 10.49 -4.22 -29.15
C SER A 170 9.10 -4.85 -29.23
N ASN A 171 8.94 -5.86 -30.09
CA ASN A 171 7.75 -6.72 -30.10
C ASN A 171 7.76 -7.73 -28.94
N VAL A 172 8.48 -7.45 -27.85
CA VAL A 172 8.53 -8.35 -26.69
C VAL A 172 7.15 -8.37 -26.05
N LEU A 173 6.58 -9.58 -25.94
CA LEU A 173 5.36 -9.83 -25.21
C LEU A 173 5.60 -9.45 -23.75
N ALA A 174 4.98 -8.34 -23.33
CA ALA A 174 4.88 -8.01 -21.92
C ALA A 174 4.10 -9.11 -21.21
N TRP A 175 4.57 -9.55 -20.04
CA TRP A 175 3.82 -10.54 -19.27
C TRP A 175 2.49 -9.96 -18.76
N PHE A 176 2.44 -8.65 -18.54
CA PHE A 176 1.23 -7.88 -18.25
C PHE A 176 0.95 -6.88 -19.38
N ILE A 177 -0.22 -7.01 -20.01
CA ILE A 177 -0.72 -6.06 -21.01
C ILE A 177 -1.88 -5.28 -20.38
N PRO A 178 -1.76 -3.95 -20.20
CA PRO A 178 -2.89 -3.13 -19.77
C PRO A 178 -3.98 -3.17 -20.84
N LEU A 179 -5.22 -3.34 -20.39
CA LEU A 179 -6.42 -3.57 -21.18
C LEU A 179 -6.47 -2.71 -22.46
N VAL A 180 -6.45 -3.36 -23.64
CA VAL A 180 -6.86 -2.73 -24.91
C VAL A 180 -8.32 -3.09 -25.15
N LYS A 181 -9.13 -2.08 -25.43
CA LYS A 181 -10.60 -2.07 -25.31
C LYS A 181 -11.38 -3.12 -26.12
N ASP A 182 -10.76 -3.90 -27.01
CA ASP A 182 -11.49 -4.68 -28.04
C ASP A 182 -10.95 -6.09 -28.37
N GLY A 183 -10.23 -6.77 -27.47
CA GLY A 183 -9.78 -8.15 -27.76
C GLY A 183 -8.70 -8.70 -26.84
N MET A 184 -9.04 -8.88 -25.57
CA MET A 184 -8.07 -9.02 -24.49
C MET A 184 -7.38 -10.39 -24.44
N VAL A 185 -6.05 -10.35 -24.29
CA VAL A 185 -5.24 -11.50 -23.88
C VAL A 185 -5.03 -11.36 -22.38
N MET A 186 -5.75 -12.16 -21.59
CA MET A 186 -5.42 -12.33 -20.18
C MET A 186 -3.98 -12.85 -20.07
N PRO A 187 -3.19 -12.38 -19.10
CA PRO A 187 -1.86 -12.91 -18.89
C PRO A 187 -1.97 -14.40 -18.61
N THR A 188 -0.99 -15.16 -19.10
CA THR A 188 -0.91 -16.57 -18.75
C THR A 188 -0.72 -16.65 -17.23
N ARG A 189 -1.66 -17.30 -16.52
CA ARG A 189 -1.65 -17.46 -15.05
C ARG A 189 -0.58 -18.47 -14.60
N THR A 190 0.58 -18.42 -15.24
CA THR A 190 1.65 -19.42 -15.18
C THR A 190 2.99 -18.75 -15.42
N GLY A 191 4.06 -19.25 -14.79
CA GLY A 191 5.42 -18.77 -14.99
C GLY A 191 5.91 -17.87 -13.86
N GLY A 192 7.21 -17.55 -13.89
CA GLY A 192 7.90 -16.93 -12.76
C GLY A 192 7.34 -15.56 -12.33
N GLU A 193 6.88 -14.74 -13.28
CA GLU A 193 6.26 -13.43 -12.98
C GLU A 193 4.98 -13.60 -12.19
N TRP A 194 4.11 -14.51 -12.65
CA TRP A 194 2.85 -14.81 -12.01
C TRP A 194 3.08 -15.37 -10.60
N ASP A 195 4.06 -16.27 -10.43
CA ASP A 195 4.37 -16.85 -9.13
C ASP A 195 4.88 -15.81 -8.12
N ILE A 196 5.74 -14.88 -8.56
CA ILE A 196 6.22 -13.77 -7.71
C ILE A 196 5.05 -12.87 -7.32
N TYR A 197 4.24 -12.46 -8.29
CA TYR A 197 3.07 -11.62 -8.06
C TYR A 197 2.05 -12.28 -7.12
N ARG A 198 1.74 -13.56 -7.34
CA ARG A 198 0.79 -14.32 -6.52
C ARG A 198 1.25 -14.46 -5.08
N LYS A 199 2.55 -14.66 -4.87
CA LYS A 199 3.16 -14.67 -3.52
C LYS A 199 3.01 -13.33 -2.81
N TRP A 200 3.26 -12.23 -3.53
CA TRP A 200 3.06 -10.89 -2.98
C TRP A 200 1.58 -10.63 -2.63
N ILE A 201 0.65 -10.95 -3.53
CA ILE A 201 -0.79 -10.84 -3.27
C ILE A 201 -1.20 -11.67 -2.06
N TRP A 202 -0.69 -12.89 -1.93
CA TRP A 202 -0.96 -13.77 -0.79
C TRP A 202 -0.46 -13.20 0.54
N ALA A 203 0.63 -12.45 0.54
CA ALA A 203 1.18 -11.81 1.73
C ALA A 203 0.28 -10.68 2.28
N LEU A 204 -0.68 -10.18 1.48
CA LEU A 204 -1.56 -9.08 1.89
C LEU A 204 -2.66 -9.55 2.88
N PRO A 205 -2.90 -8.79 3.97
CA PRO A 205 -3.90 -9.16 4.98
C PRO A 205 -5.32 -9.37 4.43
N GLU A 206 -5.77 -8.50 3.52
CA GLU A 206 -7.09 -8.57 2.89
C GLU A 206 -7.25 -9.75 1.95
N THR A 207 -6.18 -10.18 1.28
CA THR A 207 -6.18 -11.39 0.47
C THR A 207 -6.38 -12.61 1.36
N GLN A 208 -5.66 -12.69 2.49
CA GLN A 208 -5.81 -13.80 3.42
C GLN A 208 -7.24 -13.90 3.96
N ARG A 209 -7.85 -12.76 4.34
CA ARG A 209 -9.26 -12.70 4.75
C ARG A 209 -10.21 -13.14 3.63
N SER A 210 -9.96 -12.71 2.40
CA SER A 210 -10.79 -13.06 1.23
C SER A 210 -10.71 -14.55 0.89
N VAL A 211 -9.52 -15.16 1.02
CA VAL A 211 -9.34 -16.60 0.82
C VAL A 211 -10.00 -17.41 1.94
N GLN A 212 -9.91 -16.95 3.20
CA GLN A 212 -10.64 -17.55 4.32
C GLN A 212 -12.17 -17.50 4.12
N ALA A 213 -12.67 -16.47 3.42
CA ALA A 213 -14.06 -16.36 3.02
C ALA A 213 -14.43 -17.21 1.77
N GLY A 214 -13.50 -18.01 1.25
CA GLY A 214 -13.76 -18.97 0.17
C GLY A 214 -13.38 -18.52 -1.25
N ARG A 215 -12.85 -17.30 -1.42
CA ARG A 215 -12.40 -16.84 -2.76
C ARG A 215 -11.08 -17.52 -3.14
N SER A 216 -10.91 -17.84 -4.42
CA SER A 216 -9.63 -18.35 -4.91
C SER A 216 -8.57 -17.24 -4.98
N LEU A 217 -7.32 -17.56 -4.65
CA LEU A 217 -6.20 -16.62 -4.73
C LEU A 217 -5.98 -16.10 -6.16
N ASP A 218 -6.10 -16.96 -7.16
CA ASP A 218 -5.95 -16.57 -8.56
C ASP A 218 -7.06 -15.61 -8.99
N THR A 219 -8.30 -15.81 -8.52
CA THR A 219 -9.42 -14.89 -8.79
C THR A 219 -9.13 -13.51 -8.20
N ILE A 220 -8.63 -13.44 -6.96
CA ILE A 220 -8.24 -12.18 -6.31
C ILE A 220 -7.10 -11.52 -7.09
N ALA A 221 -6.02 -12.24 -7.38
CA ALA A 221 -4.86 -11.73 -8.09
C ALA A 221 -5.22 -11.17 -9.49
N VAL A 222 -6.10 -11.85 -10.23
CA VAL A 222 -6.59 -11.34 -11.51
C VAL A 222 -7.42 -10.07 -11.33
N HIS A 223 -8.30 -10.03 -10.33
CA HIS A 223 -9.15 -8.88 -10.05
C HIS A 223 -8.32 -7.63 -9.70
N GLU A 224 -7.27 -7.80 -8.88
CA GLU A 224 -6.37 -6.71 -8.50
C GLU A 224 -5.57 -6.15 -9.69
N LEU A 225 -5.13 -7.00 -10.62
CA LEU A 225 -4.46 -6.55 -11.86
C LEU A 225 -5.41 -5.88 -12.86
N TYR A 226 -6.69 -6.26 -12.86
CA TYR A 226 -7.68 -5.85 -13.84
C TYR A 226 -9.02 -5.43 -13.19
N PRO A 227 -9.03 -4.32 -12.42
CA PRO A 227 -10.24 -3.86 -11.77
C PRO A 227 -11.32 -3.51 -12.81
N GLY A 228 -12.51 -4.09 -12.65
CA GLY A 228 -13.67 -3.87 -13.54
C GLY A 228 -13.90 -4.90 -14.64
N TYR A 229 -13.10 -5.97 -14.72
CA TYR A 229 -13.29 -7.04 -15.71
C TYR A 229 -14.17 -8.21 -15.24
N TRP A 230 -14.45 -8.33 -13.95
CA TRP A 230 -15.29 -9.43 -13.46
C TRP A 230 -16.77 -9.10 -13.66
N PRO A 231 -17.55 -9.92 -14.40
CA PRO A 231 -19.00 -9.78 -14.37
C PRO A 231 -19.48 -10.03 -12.93
N GLU A 232 -20.28 -9.12 -12.39
CA GLU A 232 -20.84 -9.23 -11.03
C GLU A 232 -21.73 -10.48 -10.86
N ASP A 233 -22.05 -11.16 -11.96
CA ASP A 233 -22.83 -12.38 -12.04
C ASP A 233 -22.00 -13.62 -11.64
N GLY A 234 -21.60 -13.69 -10.37
CA GLY A 234 -21.22 -14.82 -9.49
C GLY A 234 -20.98 -16.26 -9.99
N HIS A 235 -20.69 -16.51 -11.26
CA HIS A 235 -20.43 -17.84 -11.79
C HIS A 235 -18.93 -18.08 -11.85
N ASP A 236 -18.39 -18.64 -10.75
CA ASP A 236 -17.10 -19.34 -10.73
C ASP A 236 -17.15 -20.64 -11.57
N HIS A 237 -17.58 -20.55 -12.84
CA HIS A 237 -17.41 -21.61 -13.81
C HIS A 237 -16.14 -21.36 -14.62
N VAL A 238 -14.99 -21.58 -13.98
CA VAL A 238 -13.80 -22.00 -14.72
C VAL A 238 -13.71 -23.50 -14.54
N GLU A 239 -14.38 -24.25 -15.42
CA GLU A 239 -13.82 -25.53 -15.82
C GLU A 239 -12.38 -25.23 -16.25
N LEU A 240 -11.42 -25.82 -15.55
CA LEU A 240 -10.02 -25.85 -15.95
C LEU A 240 -9.95 -26.51 -17.33
N GLY A 241 -10.11 -25.68 -18.36
CA GLY A 241 -10.04 -26.09 -19.74
C GLY A 241 -8.74 -26.83 -19.95
N GLN A 242 -8.85 -28.11 -20.29
CA GLN A 242 -7.71 -28.93 -20.67
C GLN A 242 -6.85 -28.16 -21.68
N PRO A 243 -5.51 -28.27 -21.61
CA PRO A 243 -4.64 -27.60 -22.55
C PRO A 243 -5.04 -27.97 -23.98
N ARG A 244 -5.51 -26.99 -24.75
CA ARG A 244 -5.70 -27.18 -26.19
C ARG A 244 -4.32 -27.51 -26.78
N PRO A 245 -4.18 -28.58 -27.56
CA PRO A 245 -2.93 -28.86 -28.24
C PRO A 245 -2.63 -27.70 -29.19
N LEU A 246 -1.55 -26.98 -28.92
CA LEU A 246 -0.90 -26.11 -29.90
C LEU A 246 -0.34 -27.04 -30.99
N PHE A 247 -0.53 -26.64 -32.26
CA PHE A 247 -0.16 -27.34 -33.49
C PHE A 247 -1.18 -28.35 -34.04
N GLY A 248 -2.16 -27.81 -34.77
CA GLY A 248 -2.77 -28.53 -35.88
C GLY A 248 -1.80 -28.62 -37.05
N ILE A 249 -0.98 -29.68 -37.09
CA ILE A 249 -0.44 -30.19 -38.35
C ILE A 249 -1.46 -31.22 -38.84
N ALA A 250 -2.21 -30.87 -39.88
CA ALA A 250 -3.08 -31.83 -40.55
C ALA A 250 -2.23 -32.99 -41.11
N PRO A 251 -2.60 -34.26 -40.90
CA PRO A 251 -1.93 -35.37 -41.57
C PRO A 251 -2.16 -35.27 -43.08
N ARG A 252 -1.09 -35.43 -43.86
CA ARG A 252 -1.17 -35.55 -45.33
C ARG A 252 -2.00 -36.80 -45.69
N PRO A 253 -2.88 -36.75 -46.69
CA PRO A 253 -3.49 -37.95 -47.24
C PRO A 253 -2.41 -38.77 -47.94
N GLU A 254 -2.27 -40.03 -47.54
CA GLU A 254 -1.55 -41.05 -48.30
C GLU A 254 -2.34 -41.30 -49.60
N MET A 255 -1.69 -41.06 -50.74
CA MET A 255 -2.17 -41.52 -52.04
C MET A 255 -1.70 -42.97 -52.22
N ASN A 256 -2.65 -43.90 -52.24
CA ASN A 256 -2.56 -45.13 -53.03
C ASN A 256 -3.22 -44.87 -54.39
#